data_AF-A0A3M1CHD9-F1
#
_entry.id   AF-A0A3M1CHD9-F1
#
_cell.length_a   1.000
_cell.length_b   1.000
_cell.length_c   1.000
_cell.angle_alpha   90.00
_cell.angle_beta   90.00
_cell.angle_gamma   90.00
#
_symmetry.space_group_name_H-M   'P 1'
#
loop_
_entity.id
_entity.type
_entity.pdbx_description
1 polymer ?
#
loop_
_entity_poly.entity_id
_entity_poly.type
_entity_poly.pdbx_seq_one_letter_code
_entity_poly.pdbx_strand_id
1 'polypeptide(L)'
;MNEEAEKLYERLRREAEEGGYLLNPDRQFVLELMEGLVANQKRYGYLACPCRLADGERGADLDIICPCDYRDPDLAEFGTCYCGLYVSEEVASGKKPLESIPDRRPPPEERKAQAGGDEKRPSISGSLPVWRCRVCGYLCAREQPPLKCPICKADRDRFERFG
;
A
#
# COMPACT_ATOMS: atom_id res chain seq x y z
N MET A 1 21.58 15.50 -4.18
CA MET A 1 20.27 14.86 -4.39
C MET A 1 20.50 13.43 -4.83
N ASN A 2 19.78 12.48 -4.22
CA ASN A 2 19.96 11.05 -4.46
C ASN A 2 19.26 10.61 -5.77
N GLU A 3 20.03 10.16 -6.77
CA GLU A 3 19.51 9.74 -8.08
C GLU A 3 18.49 8.59 -7.99
N GLU A 4 18.64 7.70 -7.00
CA GLU A 4 17.70 6.58 -6.80
C GLU A 4 16.34 7.07 -6.27
N ALA A 5 16.34 8.10 -5.41
CA ALA A 5 15.12 8.70 -4.89
C ALA A 5 14.33 9.41 -5.99
N GLU A 6 15.02 10.12 -6.90
CA GLU A 6 14.41 10.74 -8.08
C GLU A 6 13.81 9.70 -9.03
N LYS A 7 14.54 8.61 -9.31
CA LYS A 7 14.02 7.50 -10.13
C LYS A 7 12.79 6.84 -9.48
N LEU A 8 12.80 6.67 -8.17
CA LEU A 8 11.68 6.12 -7.43
C LEU A 8 10.47 7.07 -7.46
N TYR A 9 10.70 8.37 -7.28
CA TYR A 9 9.67 9.40 -7.38
C TYR A 9 8.95 9.35 -8.73
N GLU A 10 9.68 9.40 -9.84
CA GLU A 10 9.09 9.39 -11.18
C GLU A 10 8.29 8.11 -11.45
N ARG A 11 8.81 6.96 -11.00
CA ARG A 11 8.09 5.69 -11.10
C ARG A 11 6.79 5.70 -10.30
N LEU A 12 6.86 6.02 -9.01
CA LEU A 12 5.68 5.99 -8.12
C LEU A 12 4.65 7.04 -8.49
N ARG A 13 5.08 8.20 -8.99
CA ARG A 13 4.19 9.23 -9.51
C ARG A 13 3.39 8.71 -10.69
N ARG A 14 4.05 8.13 -11.70
CA ARG A 14 3.37 7.56 -12.88
C ARG A 14 2.41 6.45 -12.46
N GLU A 15 2.84 5.54 -11.60
CA GLU A 15 1.99 4.44 -11.11
C GLU A 15 0.78 4.95 -10.29
N ALA A 16 0.97 6.02 -9.51
CA ALA A 16 -0.12 6.68 -8.79
C ALA A 16 -1.13 7.28 -9.77
N GLU A 17 -0.67 8.07 -10.74
CA GLU A 17 -1.51 8.71 -11.76
C GLU A 17 -2.29 7.69 -12.60
N GLU A 18 -1.63 6.61 -13.06
CA GLU A 18 -2.29 5.50 -13.76
C GLU A 18 -3.39 4.82 -12.91
N GLY A 19 -3.18 4.78 -11.59
CA GLY A 19 -4.12 4.20 -10.63
C GLY A 19 -5.19 5.18 -10.14
N GLY A 20 -5.18 6.45 -10.58
CA GLY A 20 -6.11 7.49 -10.12
C GLY A 20 -5.77 8.10 -8.75
N TYR A 21 -4.51 8.00 -8.31
CA TYR A 21 -4.01 8.56 -7.06
C TYR A 21 -3.09 9.75 -7.31
N LEU A 22 -2.94 10.60 -6.30
CA LEU A 22 -2.02 11.73 -6.32
C LEU A 22 -0.94 11.55 -5.25
N LEU A 23 0.29 11.94 -5.60
CA LEU A 23 1.34 12.15 -4.61
C LEU A 23 1.23 13.57 -4.05
N ASN A 24 1.78 13.77 -2.86
CA ASN A 24 1.86 15.07 -2.21
C ASN A 24 2.59 16.09 -3.10
N PRO A 25 2.04 17.31 -3.28
CA PRO A 25 2.65 18.33 -4.15
C PRO A 25 3.96 18.90 -3.61
N ASP A 26 4.26 18.75 -2.32
CA ASP A 26 5.56 19.11 -1.75
C ASP A 26 6.64 18.11 -2.19
N ARG A 27 7.29 18.43 -3.30
CA ARG A 27 8.32 17.59 -3.90
C ARG A 27 9.52 17.36 -2.99
N GLN A 28 9.90 18.34 -2.17
CA GLN A 28 11.04 18.16 -1.27
C GLN A 28 10.71 17.11 -0.21
N PHE A 29 9.55 17.24 0.43
CA PHE A 29 9.04 16.27 1.39
C PHE A 29 8.89 14.87 0.77
N VAL A 30 8.32 14.78 -0.43
CA VAL A 30 8.18 13.48 -1.12
C VAL A 30 9.53 12.83 -1.38
N LEU A 31 10.55 13.58 -1.81
CA LEU A 31 11.89 13.03 -2.04
C LEU A 31 12.54 12.50 -0.76
N GLU A 32 12.30 13.11 0.41
CA GLU A 32 12.75 12.58 1.71
C GLU A 32 12.09 11.22 2.00
N LEU A 33 10.79 11.06 1.70
CA LEU A 33 10.11 9.76 1.80
C LEU A 33 10.68 8.73 0.81
N MET A 34 11.04 9.16 -0.39
CA MET A 34 11.68 8.29 -1.39
C MET A 34 13.04 7.80 -0.92
N GLU A 35 13.84 8.67 -0.29
CA GLU A 35 15.12 8.26 0.30
C GLU A 35 14.92 7.19 1.38
N GLY A 36 13.92 7.37 2.27
CA GLY A 36 13.54 6.36 3.25
C GLY A 36 13.09 5.03 2.62
N LEU A 37 12.26 5.08 1.58
CA LEU A 37 11.81 3.91 0.83
C LEU A 37 12.97 3.18 0.14
N VAL A 38 13.90 3.91 -0.49
CA VAL A 38 15.11 3.35 -1.11
C VAL A 38 16.01 2.70 -0.06
N ALA A 39 16.20 3.36 1.09
CA ALA A 39 16.98 2.80 2.19
C ALA A 39 16.36 1.49 2.71
N ASN A 40 15.04 1.46 2.90
CA ASN A 40 14.31 0.27 3.32
C ASN A 40 14.37 -0.85 2.27
N GLN A 41 14.26 -0.52 0.99
CA GLN A 41 14.42 -1.48 -0.11
C GLN A 41 15.80 -2.13 -0.10
N LYS A 42 16.87 -1.36 0.16
CA LYS A 42 18.24 -1.88 0.29
C LYS A 42 18.42 -2.73 1.53
N ARG A 43 17.79 -2.33 2.65
CA ARG A 43 17.94 -2.98 3.96
C ARG A 43 17.16 -4.29 4.07
N TYR A 44 15.92 -4.30 3.61
CA TYR A 44 14.96 -5.40 3.84
C TYR A 44 14.59 -6.15 2.56
N GLY A 45 14.94 -5.61 1.39
CA GLY A 45 14.58 -6.21 0.11
C GLY A 45 13.17 -5.85 -0.39
N TYR A 46 12.46 -4.95 0.29
CA TYR A 46 11.14 -4.44 -0.12
C TYR A 46 10.93 -3.00 0.34
N LEU A 47 10.00 -2.29 -0.31
CA LEU A 47 9.62 -0.91 -0.01
C LEU A 47 8.78 -0.80 1.29
N ALA A 48 9.38 -1.15 2.43
CA ALA A 48 8.72 -0.95 3.73
C ALA A 48 8.41 0.53 3.95
N CYS A 49 7.22 0.85 4.48
CA CYS A 49 6.80 2.22 4.77
C CYS A 49 7.89 2.99 5.56
N PRO A 50 8.34 4.17 5.08
CA PRO A 50 9.47 4.88 5.68
C PRO A 50 9.13 5.48 7.06
N CYS A 51 7.84 5.61 7.39
CA CYS A 51 7.36 6.18 8.65
C CYS A 51 6.86 5.13 9.65
N ARG A 52 6.98 3.83 9.33
CA ARG A 52 6.66 2.74 10.25
C ARG A 52 7.89 1.87 10.50
N LEU A 53 7.97 1.30 11.70
CA LEU A 53 9.03 0.35 12.02
C LEU A 53 8.73 -0.98 11.33
N ALA A 54 9.62 -1.38 10.42
CA ALA A 54 9.58 -2.69 9.76
C ALA A 54 10.12 -3.77 10.71
N ASP A 55 9.43 -4.91 10.76
CA ASP A 55 9.90 -6.13 11.42
C ASP A 55 11.09 -6.75 10.65
N GLY A 56 11.28 -6.38 9.37
CA GLY A 56 12.38 -6.85 8.52
C GLY A 56 12.08 -8.19 7.85
N GLU A 57 11.06 -8.90 8.34
CA GLU A 57 10.51 -10.10 7.75
C GLU A 57 9.34 -9.74 6.82
N ARG A 58 9.53 -9.94 5.51
CA ARG A 58 8.55 -9.50 4.49
C ARG A 58 7.13 -10.01 4.78
N GLY A 59 6.99 -11.24 5.28
CA GLY A 59 5.69 -11.82 5.63
C GLY A 59 4.96 -11.08 6.76
N ALA A 60 5.71 -10.56 7.75
CA ALA A 60 5.16 -9.79 8.87
C ALA A 60 4.84 -8.33 8.48
N ASP A 61 5.46 -7.83 7.41
CA ASP A 61 5.36 -6.46 6.94
C ASP A 61 4.55 -6.28 5.65
N LEU A 62 3.88 -7.35 5.15
CA LEU A 62 3.05 -7.31 3.96
C LEU A 62 2.04 -6.15 3.94
N ASP A 63 1.51 -5.82 5.11
CA ASP A 63 0.54 -4.75 5.35
C ASP A 63 1.14 -3.35 5.17
N ILE A 64 2.44 -3.18 5.38
CA ILE A 64 3.14 -1.89 5.31
C ILE A 64 4.07 -1.73 4.10
N ILE A 65 4.13 -2.70 3.19
CA ILE A 65 4.82 -2.52 1.90
C ILE A 65 4.11 -1.43 1.10
N CYS A 66 4.82 -0.36 0.71
CA CYS A 66 4.26 0.78 0.01
C CYS A 66 3.80 0.43 -1.42
N PRO A 67 2.56 0.76 -1.84
CA PRO A 67 1.47 1.35 -1.04
C PRO A 67 0.86 0.35 -0.03
N CYS A 68 0.77 0.73 1.24
CA CYS A 68 0.31 -0.13 2.34
C CYS A 68 -1.21 -0.39 2.31
N ASP A 69 -1.67 -1.41 3.03
CA ASP A 69 -3.11 -1.76 3.15
C ASP A 69 -3.96 -0.61 3.72
N TYR A 70 -3.32 0.32 4.43
CA TYR A 70 -3.99 1.45 5.10
C TYR A 70 -4.18 2.68 4.20
N ARG A 71 -3.54 2.74 3.02
CA ARG A 71 -3.52 3.96 2.19
C ARG A 71 -4.92 4.43 1.83
N ASP A 72 -5.74 3.54 1.29
CA ASP A 72 -7.08 3.87 0.81
C ASP A 72 -8.04 4.29 1.95
N PRO A 73 -8.15 3.56 3.08
CA PRO A 73 -8.97 4.04 4.19
C PRO A 73 -8.42 5.34 4.81
N ASP A 74 -7.09 5.54 4.85
CA ASP A 74 -6.50 6.81 5.29
C ASP A 74 -6.87 7.98 4.35
N LEU A 75 -6.78 7.78 3.04
CA LEU A 75 -7.18 8.78 2.05
C LEU A 75 -8.67 9.11 2.14
N ALA A 76 -9.53 8.12 2.33
CA ALA A 76 -10.97 8.31 2.41
C ALA A 76 -11.39 9.11 3.66
N GLU A 77 -10.76 8.86 4.81
CA GLU A 77 -11.12 9.52 6.07
C GLU A 77 -10.39 10.84 6.27
N PHE A 78 -9.09 10.86 6.00
CA PHE A 78 -8.21 11.97 6.35
C PHE A 78 -7.72 12.76 5.15
N GLY A 79 -7.81 12.21 3.94
CA GLY A 79 -7.33 12.87 2.72
C GLY A 79 -5.82 12.73 2.50
N THR A 80 -5.12 11.94 3.32
CA THR A 80 -3.70 11.61 3.16
C THR A 80 -3.41 10.24 3.77
N CYS A 81 -2.43 9.50 3.25
CA CYS A 81 -1.93 8.30 3.92
C CYS A 81 -1.05 8.65 5.13
N TYR A 82 -0.81 7.68 6.03
CA TYR A 82 -0.04 7.91 7.26
C TYR A 82 1.29 8.69 7.10
N CYS A 83 2.08 8.38 6.07
CA CYS A 83 3.35 9.06 5.84
C CYS A 83 3.25 10.38 5.07
N GLY A 84 2.05 10.81 4.66
CA GLY A 84 1.87 12.01 3.84
C GLY A 84 2.21 11.85 2.36
N LEU A 85 2.58 10.64 1.87
CA LEU A 85 3.00 10.42 0.48
C LEU A 85 1.86 10.54 -0.53
N TYR A 86 0.77 9.80 -0.30
CA TYR A 86 -0.43 9.85 -1.13
C TYR A 86 -1.42 10.83 -0.50
N VAL A 87 -2.08 11.62 -1.34
CA VAL A 87 -3.05 12.63 -0.91
C VAL A 87 -4.31 12.60 -1.78
N SER A 88 -5.41 13.07 -1.21
CA SER A 88 -6.65 13.38 -1.92
C SER A 88 -6.49 14.62 -2.79
N GLU A 89 -7.40 14.81 -3.74
CA GLU A 89 -7.43 16.02 -4.57
C GLU A 89 -7.64 17.30 -3.74
N GLU A 90 -8.43 17.25 -2.66
CA GLU A 90 -8.65 18.39 -1.77
C GLU A 90 -7.35 18.84 -1.10
N VAL A 91 -6.52 17.88 -0.66
CA VAL A 91 -5.21 18.17 -0.07
C VAL A 91 -4.23 18.63 -1.14
N ALA A 92 -4.16 17.94 -2.28
CA ALA A 92 -3.27 18.30 -3.39
C ALA A 92 -3.54 19.71 -3.95
N SER A 93 -4.80 20.14 -3.97
CA SER A 93 -5.22 21.47 -4.43
C SER A 93 -5.19 22.55 -3.32
N GLY A 94 -4.79 22.19 -2.09
CA GLY A 94 -4.72 23.11 -0.96
C GLY A 94 -6.08 23.52 -0.37
N LYS A 95 -7.18 22.88 -0.79
CA LYS A 95 -8.53 23.09 -0.23
C LYS A 95 -8.66 22.54 1.19
N LYS A 96 -7.90 21.49 1.50
CA LYS A 96 -7.78 20.89 2.83
C LYS A 96 -6.31 20.90 3.25
N PRO A 97 -5.97 21.31 4.49
CA PRO A 97 -4.60 21.22 4.96
C PRO A 97 -4.14 19.76 5.08
N LEU A 98 -2.84 19.53 4.88
CA LEU A 98 -2.20 18.27 5.24
C LEU A 98 -2.04 18.21 6.77
N GLU A 99 -2.57 17.17 7.41
CA GLU A 99 -2.49 16.98 8.85
C GLU A 99 -1.90 15.61 9.19
N SER A 100 -1.33 15.47 10.38
CA SER A 100 -0.93 14.18 10.92
C SER A 100 -2.18 13.34 11.22
N ILE A 101 -2.15 12.06 10.87
CA ILE A 101 -3.26 11.12 11.07
C ILE A 101 -2.85 10.02 12.07
N PRO A 102 -3.80 9.37 12.75
CA PRO A 102 -3.49 8.22 13.60
C PRO A 102 -2.94 7.04 12.79
N ASP A 103 -2.05 6.24 13.39
CA ASP A 103 -1.61 5.00 12.74
C ASP A 103 -2.70 3.93 12.85
N ARG A 104 -3.24 3.49 11.69
CA ARG A 104 -4.23 2.41 11.63
C ARG A 104 -3.64 1.02 11.80
N ARG A 105 -2.31 0.87 11.78
CA ARG A 105 -1.68 -0.45 11.90
C ARG A 105 -1.93 -1.01 13.32
N PRO A 106 -2.60 -2.17 13.46
CA PRO A 106 -2.83 -2.75 14.78
C PRO A 106 -1.52 -3.16 15.47
N PRO A 107 -1.51 -3.23 16.82
CA PRO A 107 -0.38 -3.77 17.58
C PRO A 107 0.01 -5.19 17.14
N PRO A 108 1.27 -5.61 17.32
CA PRO A 108 1.75 -6.93 16.90
C PRO A 108 0.91 -8.12 17.38
N GLU A 109 0.38 -8.06 18.61
CA GLU A 109 -0.42 -9.14 19.18
C GLU A 109 -1.77 -9.31 18.45
N GLU A 110 -2.40 -8.21 18.02
CA GLU A 110 -3.64 -8.26 17.25
C GLU A 110 -3.41 -8.73 15.80
N ARG A 111 -2.28 -8.34 15.18
CA ARG A 111 -1.90 -8.81 13.82
C ARG A 111 -1.73 -10.32 13.78
N LYS A 112 -1.12 -10.93 14.79
CA LYS A 112 -0.95 -12.38 14.89
C LYS A 112 -2.29 -13.12 14.98
N ALA A 113 -3.26 -12.56 15.71
CA ALA A 113 -4.59 -13.15 15.84
C ALA A 113 -5.38 -13.12 14.52
N GLN A 114 -5.17 -12.11 13.69
CA GLN A 114 -5.87 -11.93 12.41
C GLN A 114 -5.32 -12.79 11.26
N ALA A 115 -4.09 -13.32 11.38
CA ALA A 115 -3.46 -14.16 10.36
C ALA A 115 -4.09 -15.56 10.20
N GLY A 116 -5.09 -15.91 11.02
CA GLY A 116 -5.74 -17.24 11.05
C GLY A 116 -7.06 -17.37 10.28
N GLY A 117 -7.50 -16.34 9.54
CA GLY A 117 -8.84 -16.26 8.96
C GLY A 117 -8.98 -16.68 7.49
N ASP A 118 -8.54 -17.87 7.10
CA ASP A 118 -8.87 -18.46 5.79
C ASP A 118 -9.91 -19.58 6.01
N GLU A 119 -11.12 -19.20 6.42
CA GLU A 119 -12.22 -20.15 6.52
C GLU A 119 -12.67 -20.56 5.10
N LYS A 120 -12.42 -21.83 4.76
CA LYS A 120 -12.87 -22.46 3.52
C LYS A 120 -14.40 -22.38 3.42
N ARG A 121 -14.95 -21.38 2.72
CA ARG A 121 -16.34 -21.44 2.28
C ARG A 121 -16.51 -22.50 1.19
N PRO A 122 -17.63 -23.24 1.18
CA PRO A 122 -17.88 -24.25 0.17
C PRO A 122 -17.91 -23.60 -1.22
N SER A 123 -16.99 -24.03 -2.09
CA SER A 123 -16.95 -23.58 -3.49
C SER A 123 -18.18 -24.11 -4.23
N ILE A 124 -18.90 -23.23 -4.92
CA ILE A 124 -19.91 -23.64 -5.90
C ILE A 124 -19.17 -24.38 -7.02
N SER A 125 -19.60 -25.62 -7.32
CA SER A 125 -18.96 -26.44 -8.35
C SER A 125 -19.02 -25.73 -9.70
N GLY A 126 -17.86 -25.39 -10.28
CA GLY A 126 -17.74 -24.75 -11.59
C GLY A 126 -17.43 -23.25 -11.61
N SER A 127 -17.38 -22.56 -10.46
CA SER A 127 -16.98 -21.14 -10.39
C SER A 127 -15.50 -20.98 -9.98
N LEU A 128 -14.76 -20.12 -10.69
CA LEU A 128 -13.40 -19.74 -10.31
C LEU A 128 -13.40 -19.01 -8.95
N PRO A 129 -12.36 -19.21 -8.10
CA PRO A 129 -12.25 -18.44 -6.87
C PRO A 129 -12.03 -16.96 -7.18
N VAL A 130 -12.58 -16.10 -6.32
CA VAL A 130 -12.39 -14.65 -6.41
C VAL A 130 -11.22 -14.26 -5.51
N TRP A 131 -10.34 -13.42 -6.03
CA TRP A 131 -9.19 -12.87 -5.32
C TRP A 131 -9.35 -11.38 -5.13
N ARG A 132 -9.08 -10.89 -3.93
CA ARG A 132 -9.09 -9.47 -3.56
C ARG A 132 -7.67 -8.99 -3.29
N CYS A 133 -7.30 -7.86 -3.91
CA CYS A 133 -6.10 -7.14 -3.52
C CYS A 133 -6.31 -6.45 -2.16
N ARG A 134 -5.46 -6.72 -1.17
CA ARG A 134 -5.56 -6.14 0.18
C ARG A 134 -5.33 -4.62 0.22
N VAL A 135 -4.67 -4.07 -0.80
CA VAL A 135 -4.39 -2.62 -0.91
C VAL A 135 -5.60 -1.83 -1.41
N CYS A 136 -6.07 -2.14 -2.61
CA CYS A 136 -7.03 -1.32 -3.36
C CYS A 136 -8.39 -1.99 -3.56
N GLY A 137 -8.57 -3.22 -3.08
CA GLY A 137 -9.82 -3.95 -3.21
C GLY A 137 -10.11 -4.51 -4.60
N TYR A 138 -9.20 -4.41 -5.58
CA TYR A 138 -9.38 -5.02 -6.90
C TYR A 138 -9.77 -6.52 -6.80
N LEU A 139 -10.87 -6.88 -7.44
CA LEU A 139 -11.40 -8.24 -7.48
C LEU A 139 -11.18 -8.90 -8.84
N CYS A 140 -10.76 -10.17 -8.84
CA CYS A 140 -10.74 -10.98 -10.05
C CYS A 140 -11.09 -12.45 -9.79
N ALA A 141 -11.91 -13.05 -10.65
CA ALA A 141 -12.21 -14.49 -10.63
C ALA A 141 -11.19 -15.23 -11.51
N ARG A 142 -10.28 -15.98 -10.88
CA ARG A 142 -9.17 -16.71 -11.54
C ARG A 142 -8.76 -17.89 -10.69
N GLU A 143 -8.16 -18.93 -11.28
CA GLU A 143 -7.57 -20.04 -10.50
C GLU A 143 -6.52 -19.54 -9.50
N GLN A 144 -5.74 -18.54 -9.91
CA GLN A 144 -4.67 -17.93 -9.15
C GLN A 144 -4.73 -16.40 -9.28
N PRO A 145 -4.33 -15.63 -8.24
CA PRO A 145 -4.28 -14.17 -8.33
C PRO A 145 -3.19 -13.74 -9.32
N PRO A 146 -3.31 -12.54 -9.92
CA PRO A 146 -2.30 -12.02 -10.84
C PRO A 146 -0.94 -11.82 -10.14
N LEU A 147 0.15 -11.84 -10.91
CA LEU A 147 1.50 -11.61 -10.38
C LEU A 147 1.68 -10.22 -9.74
N LYS A 148 0.99 -9.23 -10.31
CA LYS A 148 0.94 -7.84 -9.87
C LYS A 148 -0.50 -7.36 -9.97
N CYS A 149 -0.96 -6.59 -8.98
CA CYS A 149 -2.25 -5.92 -9.08
C CYS A 149 -2.23 -4.93 -10.25
N PRO A 150 -3.19 -4.99 -11.18
CA PRO A 150 -3.21 -4.07 -12.32
C PRO A 150 -3.44 -2.61 -11.90
N ILE A 151 -4.07 -2.41 -10.74
CA ILE A 151 -4.43 -1.08 -10.21
C ILE A 151 -3.29 -0.47 -9.39
N CYS A 152 -2.87 -1.13 -8.31
CA CYS A 152 -1.92 -0.55 -7.35
C CYS A 152 -0.49 -1.13 -7.42
N LYS A 153 -0.23 -2.05 -8.37
CA LYS A 153 1.07 -2.73 -8.57
C LYS A 153 1.59 -3.57 -7.39
N ALA A 154 0.76 -3.78 -6.36
CA ALA A 154 1.05 -4.71 -5.26
C ALA A 154 1.36 -6.13 -5.77
N ASP A 155 2.28 -6.82 -5.09
CA ASP A 155 2.67 -8.19 -5.40
C ASP A 155 1.55 -9.21 -5.20
N ARG A 156 1.68 -10.36 -5.85
CA ARG A 156 0.72 -11.47 -5.79
C ARG A 156 0.37 -11.95 -4.39
N ASP A 157 1.32 -11.92 -3.46
CA ASP A 157 1.12 -12.33 -2.07
C ASP A 157 0.38 -11.28 -1.22
N ARG A 158 -0.03 -10.18 -1.85
CA ARG A 158 -0.96 -9.19 -1.29
C ARG A 158 -2.40 -9.40 -1.75
N PHE A 159 -2.70 -10.57 -2.31
CA PHE A 159 -4.05 -11.03 -2.60
C PHE A 159 -4.53 -12.04 -1.56
N GLU A 160 -5.81 -11.95 -1.22
CA GLU A 160 -6.53 -12.90 -0.37
C GLU A 160 -7.72 -13.46 -1.14
N ARG A 161 -8.23 -14.63 -0.72
CA ARG A 161 -9.47 -15.15 -1.27
C ARG A 161 -10.62 -14.27 -0.78
N PHE A 162 -11.50 -13.91 -1.71
CA PHE A 162 -12.73 -13.20 -1.44
C PHE A 162 -13.89 -14.17 -1.54
N GLY A 163 -14.62 -14.35 -0.45
CA GLY A 163 -15.68 -15.34 -0.37
C GLY A 163 -15.58 -16.11 0.92
#